data_AF-A0A093GK63-F1
#
_entry.id   AF-A0A093GK63-F1
#
_cell.length_a   1.000
_cell.length_b   1.000
_cell.length_c   1.000
_cell.angle_alpha   90.00
_cell.angle_beta   90.00
_cell.angle_gamma   90.00
#
_symmetry.space_group_name_H-M   'P 1'
#
loop_
_entity.id
_entity.type
_entity.pdbx_description
1 polymer ?
#
loop_
_entity_poly.entity_id
_entity_poly.type
_entity_poly.pdbx_seq_one_letter_code
_entity_poly.pdbx_strand_id
1 'polypeptide(L)' 'FAERGNKTVQVLDTDGQSYAVILAARVKDGRTLHMLRLYS' A
#
# COMPACT_ATOMS: atom_id res chain seq x y z
N PHE A 1 -16.75 -7.58 9.56
CA PHE A 1 -16.27 -7.13 8.25
C PHE A 1 -14.79 -6.77 8.36
N ALA A 2 -13.89 -7.71 8.08
CA ALA A 2 -12.48 -7.40 7.90
C ALA A 2 -11.87 -8.53 7.07
N GLU A 3 -12.05 -8.44 5.75
CA GLU A 3 -11.26 -9.23 4.80
C GLU A 3 -9.84 -8.65 4.80
N ARG A 4 -9.11 -8.86 5.90
CA ARG A 4 -7.73 -8.40 6.10
C ARG A 4 -6.79 -9.37 5.36
N GLY A 5 -7.00 -9.54 4.05
CA GLY A 5 -6.08 -10.28 3.21
C GLY A 5 -4.68 -9.69 3.38
N ASN A 6 -3.66 -10.57 3.51
CA ASN A 6 -2.27 -10.21 3.79
C ASN A 6 -1.81 -9.03 2.93
N LYS A 7 -1.84 -7.83 3.50
CA LYS A 7 -1.52 -6.56 2.84
C LYS A 7 -0.43 -5.87 3.65
N THR A 8 0.72 -5.67 3.01
CA THR A 8 1.83 -4.88 3.55
C THR A 8 1.76 -3.49 2.93
N VAL A 9 2.05 -2.47 3.74
CA VAL A 9 2.06 -1.07 3.31
C VAL A 9 3.36 -0.45 3.82
N GLN A 10 4.10 0.20 2.93
CA GLN A 10 5.31 0.95 3.24
C GLN A 10 5.16 2.37 2.71
N VAL A 11 5.43 3.36 3.57
CA VAL A 11 5.54 4.76 3.14
C VAL A 11 6.94 4.93 2.56
N LEU A 12 7.02 5.40 1.32
CA LEU A 12 8.28 5.67 0.64
C LEU A 12 8.70 7.13 0.83
N ASP A 13 7.74 8.06 0.74
CA ASP A 13 7.97 9.49 0.94
C ASP A 13 6.69 10.21 1.37
N THR A 14 6.81 11.30 2.12
CA THR A 14 5.70 12.18 2.51
C THR A 14 6.26 13.49 3.09
N ASP A 15 5.58 14.61 2.82
CA ASP A 15 5.82 15.88 3.52
C ASP A 15 5.10 15.98 4.87
N GLY A 16 4.31 14.97 5.25
CA GLY A 16 3.50 14.95 6.47
C GLY A 16 2.26 15.84 6.42
N GLN A 17 1.94 16.46 5.30
CA GLN A 17 0.77 17.35 5.16
C GLN A 17 -0.02 17.14 3.88
N SER A 18 0.64 17.25 2.72
CA SER A 18 -0.01 17.45 1.43
C SER A 18 0.17 16.27 0.51
N TYR A 19 1.11 15.36 0.77
CA TYR A 19 1.25 14.16 -0.05
C TYR A 19 1.86 12.96 0.68
N ALA A 20 1.60 11.77 0.16
CA ALA A 20 2.29 10.54 0.54
C ALA A 20 2.43 9.59 -0.65
N VAL A 21 3.62 9.03 -0.82
CA VAL A 21 3.93 7.95 -1.76
C VAL A 21 3.97 6.64 -0.98
N ILE A 22 3.11 5.70 -1.36
CA ILE A 22 2.95 4.44 -0.65
C ILE A 22 3.19 3.26 -1.61
N LEU A 23 4.05 2.33 -1.18
CA LEU A 23 4.16 1.01 -1.78
C LEU A 23 3.28 0.02 -1.01
N ALA A 24 2.29 -0.55 -1.67
CA ALA A 24 1.45 -1.59 -1.12
C ALA A 24 1.75 -2.93 -1.80
N ALA A 25 1.87 -3.98 -1.01
CA ALA A 25 1.90 -5.36 -1.49
C ALA A 25 0.70 -6.11 -0.92
N ARG A 26 0.04 -6.95 -1.72
CA ARG A 26 -0.96 -7.88 -1.19
C ARG A 26 -0.82 -9.26 -1.82
N VAL A 27 -1.07 -10.30 -1.04
CA VAL A 27 -1.18 -11.66 -1.58
C VAL A 27 -2.62 -11.91 -2.01
N LYS A 28 -2.82 -12.32 -3.26
CA LYS A 28 -4.10 -12.77 -3.80
C LYS A 28 -3.86 -14.02 -4.64
N ASP A 29 -4.59 -15.10 -4.35
CA ASP A 29 -4.52 -16.36 -5.09
C ASP A 29 -3.09 -16.94 -5.20
N GLY A 30 -2.32 -16.86 -4.10
CA GLY A 30 -0.92 -17.32 -4.03
C GLY A 30 0.10 -16.43 -4.74
N ARG A 31 -0.33 -15.31 -5.35
CA ARG A 31 0.55 -14.34 -6.02
C ARG A 31 0.63 -13.04 -5.23
N THR A 32 1.82 -12.45 -5.16
CA THR A 32 2.02 -11.12 -4.58
C THR A 32 1.82 -10.06 -5.65
N LEU A 33 0.87 -9.16 -5.42
CA LEU A 33 0.61 -8.00 -6.25
C LEU A 33 1.20 -6.76 -5.60
N HIS A 34 1.92 -5.95 -6.38
CA HIS A 34 2.49 -4.68 -5.94
C HIS A 34 1.70 -3.50 -6.54
N MET A 35 1.54 -2.43 -5.76
CA MET A 35 0.90 -1.19 -6.18
C MET A 35 1.68 -0.01 -5.63
N LEU A 36 1.98 0.96 -6.49
CA LEU A 36 2.44 2.29 -6.08
C LEU A 36 1.23 3.22 -6.05
N ARG A 37 1.08 3.98 -4.96
CA ARG A 37 -0.03 4.93 -4.79
C ARG A 37 0.51 6.29 -4.38
N LEU A 38 0.00 7.34 -5.01
CA LEU A 38 0.17 8.71 -4.59
C LEU A 38 -1.13 9.17 -3.91
N TYR A 39 -1.01 9.71 -2.71
CA TYR A 39 -2.06 10.47 -2.04
C TYR A 39 -1.66 11.94 -2.05
N SER A 40 -2.62 12.82 -2.31
CA SER A 40 -2.49 14.26 -2.33
C SER A 40 -3.75 14.89 -1.73
#